data_AF-A0A6N7LGL2-F1
#
_entry.id   AF-A0A6N7LGL2-F1
#
_cell.length_a   1.000
_cell.length_b   1.000
_cell.length_c   1.000
_cell.angle_alpha   90.00
_cell.angle_beta   90.00
_cell.angle_gamma   90.00
#
_symmetry.space_group_name_H-M   'P 1'
#
loop_
_entity.id
_entity.type
_entity.pdbx_description
1 polymer ?
#
loop_
_entity_poly.entity_id
_entity_poly.type
_entity_poly.pdbx_seq_one_letter_code
_entity_poly.pdbx_strand_id
1 'polypeptide(L)' 'MNPFNNFRDYPILPGEVAILEGVLHKALEERNLAMGSEEAEEVAQRIAKLYQAGVKDPEQIWQMIRTI' A
#
# COMPACT_ATOMS: atom_id res chain seq x y z
N MET A 1 -11.66 18.16 -12.81
CA MET A 1 -10.31 17.58 -12.60
C MET A 1 -10.47 16.43 -11.62
N ASN A 2 -10.24 15.19 -12.04
CA ASN A 2 -10.18 14.06 -11.11
C ASN A 2 -8.88 14.20 -10.31
N PRO A 3 -8.91 14.37 -8.98
CA PRO A 3 -7.70 14.38 -8.16
C PRO A 3 -6.98 13.01 -8.13
N PHE A 4 -7.57 12.01 -8.77
CA PHE A 4 -7.13 10.61 -8.78
C PHE A 4 -6.27 10.23 -9.99
N ASN A 5 -5.84 11.19 -10.82
CA ASN A 5 -5.00 10.93 -11.99
C ASN A 5 -3.48 10.91 -11.67
N ASN A 6 -3.12 10.87 -10.39
CA ASN A 6 -1.74 10.85 -9.88
C ASN A 6 -0.94 9.58 -10.22
N PHE A 7 -1.54 8.58 -10.88
CA PHE A 7 -0.80 7.42 -11.42
C PHE A 7 0.37 7.84 -12.32
N ARG A 8 0.30 9.01 -12.96
CA ARG A 8 1.40 9.59 -13.76
C ARG A 8 2.43 10.36 -12.96
N ASP A 9 2.08 10.86 -11.77
CA ASP A 9 2.96 11.73 -10.98
C ASP A 9 3.86 10.94 -10.02
N TYR A 10 3.42 9.75 -9.59
CA TYR A 10 4.19 8.87 -8.69
C TYR A 10 4.14 7.41 -9.16
N PRO A 11 4.87 7.05 -10.23
CA PRO A 11 5.01 5.66 -10.64
C PRO A 11 5.71 4.87 -9.52
N ILE A 12 5.21 3.66 -9.22
CA ILE A 12 5.89 2.74 -8.30
C ILE A 12 7.09 2.16 -9.06
N LEU A 13 8.29 2.53 -8.64
CA LEU A 13 9.52 2.01 -9.22
C LEU A 13 9.82 0.60 -8.68
N PRO A 14 10.57 -0.24 -9.41
CA PRO A 14 10.89 -1.60 -8.96
C PRO A 14 11.55 -1.67 -7.57
N GLY A 15 12.38 -0.69 -7.21
CA GLY A 15 12.97 -0.61 -5.86
C GLY A 15 11.98 -0.22 -4.76
N GLU A 16 10.88 0.42 -5.14
CA GLU A 16 9.80 0.85 -4.23
C GLU A 16 8.77 -0.27 -4.05
N VAL A 17 8.62 -1.17 -5.04
CA VAL A 17 7.78 -2.37 -4.92
C VAL A 17 8.22 -3.21 -3.71
N ALA A 18 9.52 -3.47 -3.55
CA ALA A 18 10.04 -4.26 -2.42
C ALA A 18 9.70 -3.63 -1.06
N ILE A 19 9.65 -2.31 -0.99
CA ILE A 19 9.29 -1.56 0.22
C ILE A 19 7.79 -1.72 0.52
N LEU A 20 6.94 -1.56 -0.50
CA LEU A 20 5.48 -1.71 -0.37
C LEU A 20 5.08 -3.17 -0.08
N GLU A 21 5.80 -4.13 -0.65
CA GLU A 21 5.65 -5.56 -0.34
C GLU A 21 5.99 -5.85 1.12
N GLY A 22 7.05 -5.24 1.66
CA GLY A 22 7.38 -5.34 3.08
C GLY A 22 6.27 -4.79 3.99
N VAL A 23 5.65 -3.68 3.61
CA VAL A 23 4.49 -3.12 4.33
C VAL A 23 3.28 -4.05 4.25
N LEU A 24 3.01 -4.60 3.07
CA LEU A 24 1.92 -5.54 2.84
C LEU A 24 2.10 -6.80 3.69
N HIS A 25 3.26 -7.45 3.62
CA HIS A 25 3.55 -8.65 4.42
C HIS A 25 3.33 -8.41 5.91
N LYS A 26 3.88 -7.31 6.44
CA LYS A 26 3.70 -6.95 7.85
C LYS A 26 2.21 -6.77 8.21
N ALA A 27 1.43 -6.14 7.34
CA ALA A 27 0.00 -5.94 7.55
C ALA A 27 -0.80 -7.24 7.48
N LEU A 28 -0.43 -8.16 6.58
CA LEU A 28 -1.06 -9.48 6.47
C LEU A 28 -0.72 -10.35 7.69
N GLU A 29 0.54 -10.35 8.13
CA GLU A 29 0.99 -11.09 9.31
C GLU A 29 0.27 -10.62 10.58
N GLU A 30 0.15 -9.31 10.80
CA GLU A 30 -0.59 -8.77 11.97
C GLU A 30 -2.07 -9.15 11.97
N ARG A 31 -2.67 -9.34 10.79
CA ARG A 31 -4.09 -9.68 10.63
C ARG A 31 -4.34 -11.17 10.42
N ASN A 32 -3.29 -11.99 10.41
CA ASN A 32 -3.35 -13.41 10.06
C ASN A 32 -4.05 -13.67 8.72
N LEU A 33 -3.85 -12.77 7.74
CA LEU A 33 -4.47 -12.86 6.42
C LEU A 33 -3.60 -13.70 5.49
N ALA A 34 -4.25 -14.58 4.73
CA ALA A 34 -3.58 -15.33 3.69
C ALA A 34 -3.29 -14.42 2.48
N MET A 35 -2.08 -14.51 1.96
CA MET A 35 -1.74 -13.88 0.68
C MET A 35 -2.67 -14.41 -0.42
N GLY A 36 -3.32 -13.51 -1.14
CA GLY A 36 -4.32 -13.85 -2.16
C GLY A 36 -5.77 -13.96 -1.65
N SER A 37 -6.04 -13.68 -0.37
CA SER A 37 -7.42 -13.45 0.09
C SER A 37 -7.95 -12.11 -0.43
N GLU A 38 -9.27 -11.96 -0.44
CA GLU A 38 -9.91 -10.69 -0.83
C GLU A 38 -9.43 -9.54 0.06
N GLU A 39 -9.32 -9.76 1.38
CA GLU A 39 -8.82 -8.74 2.29
C GLU A 39 -7.35 -8.38 2.02
N ALA A 40 -6.52 -9.34 1.60
CA ALA A 40 -5.13 -9.08 1.26
C ALA A 40 -5.00 -8.18 0.02
N GLU A 41 -5.85 -8.42 -0.98
CA GLU A 41 -5.95 -7.60 -2.18
C GLU A 41 -6.43 -6.17 -1.84
N GLU A 42 -7.42 -6.04 -0.95
CA GLU A 42 -7.88 -4.74 -0.46
C GLU A 42 -6.75 -3.96 0.23
N VAL A 43 -5.96 -4.63 1.07
CA VAL A 43 -4.80 -4.02 1.74
C VAL A 43 -3.76 -3.58 0.71
N ALA A 44 -3.43 -4.42 -0.26
CA ALA A 44 -2.46 -4.10 -1.32
C ALA A 44 -2.91 -2.89 -2.16
N GLN A 45 -4.18 -2.84 -2.56
CA GLN A 45 -4.74 -1.70 -3.30
C GLN A 45 -4.69 -0.41 -2.48
N ARG A 46 -4.90 -0.49 -1.16
CA ARG A 46 -4.88 0.67 -0.27
C ARG A 46 -3.48 1.21 -0.10
N ILE A 47 -2.49 0.32 0.07
CA ILE A 47 -1.06 0.67 0.10
C ILE A 47 -0.66 1.40 -1.20
N ALA A 48 -1.04 0.85 -2.36
CA ALA A 48 -0.74 1.48 -3.65
C ALA A 48 -1.39 2.87 -3.79
N LYS A 49 -2.64 3.03 -3.36
CA LYS A 49 -3.34 4.33 -3.37
C LYS A 49 -2.67 5.36 -2.47
N LEU A 50 -2.24 4.96 -1.26
CA LEU A 50 -1.53 5.86 -0.34
C LEU A 50 -0.21 6.32 -0.94
N TYR A 51 0.53 5.40 -1.57
CA TYR A 51 1.77 5.73 -2.25
C TYR A 51 1.57 6.73 -3.39
N GLN A 52 0.54 6.50 -4.22
CA GLN A 52 0.17 7.38 -5.32
C GLN A 52 -0.38 8.74 -4.87
N ALA A 53 -0.93 8.81 -3.66
CA ALA A 53 -1.32 10.07 -3.03
C ALA A 53 -0.11 10.88 -2.51
N GLY A 54 1.11 10.32 -2.59
CA GLY A 54 2.36 10.96 -2.19
C GLY A 54 2.87 10.51 -0.82
N VAL A 55 2.23 9.54 -0.17
CA VAL A 55 2.72 8.97 1.09
C VAL A 55 3.86 8.00 0.77
N LYS A 56 5.10 8.46 0.90
CA LYS A 56 6.29 7.65 0.59
C LYS A 56 6.89 6.90 1.78
N ASP A 57 6.49 7.27 2.98
CA ASP A 57 7.03 6.67 4.20
C ASP A 57 6.33 5.34 4.51
N PRO A 58 7.05 4.20 4.52
CA PRO A 58 6.45 2.88 4.69
C PRO A 58 5.78 2.68 6.05
N GLU A 59 6.32 3.31 7.09
CA GLU A 59 5.77 3.24 8.44
C GLU A 59 4.48 4.05 8.55
N GLN A 60 4.41 5.22 7.89
CA GLN A 60 3.20 6.01 7.77
C GLN A 60 2.11 5.26 7.00
N ILE A 61 2.45 4.62 5.87
CA ILE A 61 1.50 3.77 5.12
C ILE A 61 0.95 2.67 6.04
N TRP A 62 1.83 1.97 6.76
CA TRP A 62 1.45 0.90 7.69
C TRP A 62 0.53 1.39 8.81
N GLN A 63 0.82 2.54 9.42
CA GLN A 63 -0.05 3.13 10.45
C GLN A 63 -1.43 3.49 9.90
N MET A 64 -1.49 4.05 8.69
CA MET A 64 -2.76 4.44 8.05
C MET A 64 -3.64 3.24 7.69
N ILE A 65 -3.04 2.12 7.26
CA ILE A 65 -3.82 0.89 6.99
C ILE A 65 -4.23 0.17 8.27
N ARG A 66 -3.45 0.28 9.36
CA ARG A 66 -3.72 -0.34 10.67
C ARG A 66 -4.87 0.29 11.43
N THR A 67 -5.09 1.59 11.28
CA THR A 67 -6.07 2.37 12.07
C THR A 67 -7.53 2.18 11.59
N ILE A 68 -7.84 1.03 10.98
CA ILE A 68 -9.18 0.66 10.48
C ILE A 68 -9.60 -0.63 11.15
#